data_AF-A0A165S067-F1
#
_entry.id   AF-A0A165S067-F1
#
_cell.length_a   1.000
_cell.length_b   1.000
_cell.length_c   1.000
_cell.angle_alpha   90.00
_cell.angle_beta   90.00
_cell.angle_gamma   90.00
#
_symmetry.space_group_name_H-M   'P 1'
#
loop_
_entity.id
_entity.type
_entity.pdbx_description
1 polymer ?
#
loop_
_entity_poly.entity_id
_entity_poly.type
_entity_poly.pdbx_seq_one_letter_code
_entity_poly.pdbx_strand_id
1 'polypeptide(L)' 'MPQSVEDVLTLLTATNIARQTLPQPVITMSMGDLGKVSRLAGEVFGSCLSFATVGAASAPGQIALENLRPELEDLKLN' A
#
# COMPACT_ATOMS: atom_id res chain seq x y z
N MET A 1 2.44 -9.11 -8.89
CA MET A 1 1.52 -8.24 -9.66
C MET A 1 0.17 -8.92 -9.62
N PRO A 2 -0.87 -8.31 -9.07
CA PRO A 2 -2.18 -8.94 -8.96
C PRO A 2 -2.74 -9.21 -10.36
N GLN A 3 -3.32 -10.39 -10.54
CA GLN A 3 -4.08 -10.78 -11.73
C GLN A 3 -5.59 -10.61 -11.51
N SER A 4 -6.01 -10.48 -10.25
CA SER A 4 -7.41 -10.25 -9.87
C SER A 4 -7.54 -9.45 -8.57
N VAL A 5 -8.78 -9.10 -8.21
CA VAL A 5 -9.08 -8.40 -6.94
C VAL A 5 -8.69 -9.28 -5.76
N GLU A 6 -8.89 -10.59 -5.88
CA GLU A 6 -8.55 -11.59 -4.87
C GLU A 6 -7.06 -11.60 -4.54
N ASP A 7 -6.17 -11.34 -5.50
CA ASP A 7 -4.73 -11.21 -5.25
C ASP A 7 -4.41 -9.97 -4.40
N VAL A 8 -5.13 -8.86 -4.61
CA VAL A 8 -4.98 -7.66 -3.78
C VAL A 8 -5.46 -7.93 -2.36
N LEU A 9 -6.62 -8.58 -2.21
CA LEU A 9 -7.15 -8.98 -0.91
C LEU A 9 -6.20 -9.95 -0.18
N THR A 10 -5.59 -10.88 -0.92
CA THR A 10 -4.59 -11.81 -0.39
C THR A 10 -3.40 -11.07 0.21
N LEU A 11 -2.86 -10.06 -0.50
CA LEU A 11 -1.77 -9.23 0.00
C LEU A 11 -2.17 -8.43 1.24
N LEU A 12 -3.33 -7.76 1.22
CA LEU A 12 -3.81 -6.99 2.38
C LEU A 12 -4.03 -7.87 3.61
N THR A 13 -4.58 -9.07 3.41
CA THR A 13 -4.77 -10.08 4.46
C THR A 13 -3.42 -10.52 5.03
N ALA A 14 -2.45 -10.85 4.18
CA ALA A 14 -1.11 -11.23 4.60
C ALA A 14 -0.40 -10.09 5.37
N THR A 15 -0.62 -8.84 4.97
CA THR A 15 -0.07 -7.66 5.66
C THR A 15 -0.62 -7.53 7.08
N ASN A 16 -1.94 -7.70 7.24
CA ASN A 16 -2.58 -7.65 8.56
C ASN A 16 -2.13 -8.81 9.47
N ILE A 17 -2.00 -10.02 8.93
CA ILE A 17 -1.44 -11.16 9.67
C ILE A 17 0.00 -10.84 10.11
N ALA A 18 0.83 -10.31 9.21
CA ALA A 18 2.22 -9.95 9.52
C ALA A 18 2.30 -8.89 10.62
N ARG A 19 1.46 -7.85 10.59
CA ARG A 19 1.35 -6.83 11.65
C ARG A 19 1.10 -7.44 13.04
N GLN A 20 0.32 -8.51 13.11
CA GLN A 20 -0.07 -9.17 14.36
C GLN A 20 0.95 -10.20 14.86
N THR A 21 1.77 -10.74 13.96
CA THR A 21 2.60 -11.91 14.23
C THR A 21 4.10 -11.63 14.20
N LEU A 22 4.54 -10.61 13.46
CA LEU A 22 5.94 -10.24 13.35
C LEU A 22 6.27 -9.08 14.29
N PRO A 23 7.39 -9.15 15.06
CA PRO A 23 7.83 -8.04 15.88
C PRO A 23 8.46 -6.89 15.08
N GLN A 24 8.84 -7.12 13.82
CA GLN A 24 9.44 -6.11 12.94
C GLN A 24 8.37 -5.36 12.13
N PRO A 25 8.60 -4.06 11.83
CA PRO A 25 7.77 -3.35 10.88
C PRO A 25 7.91 -3.96 9.48
N VAL A 26 6.79 -4.04 8.76
CA VAL A 26 6.74 -4.58 7.39
C VAL A 26 6.34 -3.52 6.39
N ILE A 27 6.87 -3.66 5.18
CA ILE A 27 6.51 -2.84 4.04
C ILE A 27 5.94 -3.77 2.99
N THR A 28 4.69 -3.56 2.62
CA THR A 28 4.00 -4.38 1.61
C THR A 28 3.32 -3.50 0.58
N MET A 29 3.20 -4.01 -0.64
CA MET A 29 2.41 -3.40 -1.69
C MET A 29 2.05 -4.43 -2.75
N SER A 30 0.82 -4.34 -3.24
CA SER A 30 0.42 -4.93 -4.51
C SER A 30 0.73 -3.92 -5.63
N MET A 31 1.49 -4.34 -6.63
CA MET A 31 1.91 -3.46 -7.73
C MET A 31 0.80 -3.26 -8.78
N GLY A 32 1.03 -2.36 -9.75
CA GLY A 32 0.09 -2.10 -10.84
C GLY A 32 -1.15 -1.32 -10.41
N ASP A 33 -2.01 -0.99 -11.37
CA ASP A 33 -3.17 -0.13 -11.12
C ASP A 33 -4.17 -0.77 -10.15
N LEU A 34 -4.41 -2.07 -10.28
CA LEU A 34 -5.31 -2.82 -9.38
C LEU A 34 -4.80 -2.83 -7.93
N GLY A 35 -3.48 -2.78 -7.74
CA GLY A 35 -2.85 -2.80 -6.43
C GLY A 35 -2.75 -1.43 -5.74
N LYS A 36 -3.11 -0.32 -6.39
CA LYS A 36 -2.96 1.05 -5.85
C LYS A 36 -3.56 1.22 -4.46
N VAL A 37 -4.70 0.59 -4.18
CA VAL A 37 -5.35 0.63 -2.85
C VAL A 37 -4.43 0.16 -1.72
N SER A 38 -3.55 -0.82 -1.99
CA SER A 38 -2.60 -1.31 -0.99
C SER A 38 -1.52 -0.29 -0.61
N ARG A 39 -1.29 0.72 -1.45
CA ARG A 39 -0.36 1.83 -1.18
C ARG A 39 -0.97 2.90 -0.27
N LEU A 40 -2.30 2.92 -0.13
CA LEU A 40 -3.06 3.86 0.69
C LEU A 40 -3.43 3.27 2.04
N ALA A 41 -3.74 1.97 2.07
CA ALA A 41 -4.32 1.32 3.24
C ALA A 41 -3.29 0.86 4.30
N GLY A 42 -2.09 1.45 4.30
CA GLY A 42 -0.98 1.06 5.19
C GLY A 42 -1.34 1.16 6.67
N GLU A 43 -2.00 2.25 7.07
CA GLU A 43 -2.38 2.50 8.46
C GLU A 43 -3.41 1.49 8.99
N VAL A 44 -4.36 1.11 8.13
CA VAL A 44 -5.38 0.10 8.41
C VAL A 44 -4.77 -1.29 8.52
N PHE A 45 -4.01 -1.74 7.53
CA PHE A 45 -3.56 -3.14 7.44
C PHE A 45 -2.15 -3.40 7.97
N GLY A 46 -1.34 -2.38 8.23
CA GLY A 46 -0.04 -2.51 8.91
C GLY A 46 1.21 -2.43 8.03
N SER A 47 1.12 -1.93 6.79
CA SER A 47 2.32 -1.54 6.05
C SER A 47 2.83 -0.21 6.57
N CYS A 48 4.06 -0.18 7.12
CA CYS A 48 4.60 1.01 7.80
C CYS A 48 5.11 2.12 6.86
N LEU A 49 5.18 1.83 5.56
CA LEU A 49 5.71 2.76 4.56
C LEU A 49 5.04 2.53 3.21
N SER A 50 4.83 3.60 2.45
CA SER A 50 4.35 3.55 1.07
C SER A 50 5.31 4.29 0.12
N PHE A 51 5.34 3.86 -1.14
CA PHE A 51 6.21 4.44 -2.16
C PHE A 51 5.40 5.31 -3.13
N ALA A 52 5.85 6.55 -3.32
CA ALA A 52 5.30 7.53 -4.25
C ALA A 52 6.36 7.97 -5.28
N THR A 53 5.92 8.59 -6.37
CA THR A 53 6.83 9.17 -7.38
C THR A 53 6.96 10.67 -7.25
N VAL A 54 8.17 11.17 -7.52
CA VAL A 54 8.45 12.59 -7.76
C VAL A 54 8.90 12.71 -9.21
N GLY A 55 8.01 13.21 -10.08
CA GLY A 55 8.24 13.20 -11.54
C GLY A 55 7.81 11.89 -12.21
N ALA A 56 8.60 11.42 -13.17
CA ALA A 56 8.27 10.23 -13.96
C ALA A 56 8.21 8.96 -13.10
N ALA A 57 7.22 8.10 -13.37
CA ALA A 57 7.09 6.83 -12.67
C ALA A 57 8.22 5.85 -13.02
N SER A 58 8.84 5.26 -12.01
CA SER A 58 9.88 4.22 -12.14
C SER A 58 9.33 2.79 -12.10
N ALA A 59 8.06 2.60 -11.70
CA ALA A 59 7.37 1.31 -11.71
C ALA A 59 5.86 1.45 -11.98
N PRO A 60 5.21 0.43 -12.59
CA PRO A 60 3.76 0.45 -12.85
C PRO A 60 2.92 0.59 -11.58
N GLY A 61 1.91 1.46 -11.64
CA GLY A 61 0.98 1.69 -10.53
C GLY A 61 1.53 2.54 -9.38
N GLN A 62 2.63 3.28 -9.59
CA GLN A 62 3.08 4.30 -8.65
C GLN A 62 2.12 5.50 -8.65
N ILE A 63 1.86 6.05 -7.47
CA ILE A 63 1.02 7.22 -7.25
C ILE A 63 1.96 8.42 -7.07
N ALA A 64 1.68 9.53 -7.75
CA ALA A 64 2.45 10.76 -7.59
C ALA A 64 2.37 11.25 -6.14
N LEU A 65 3.48 11.76 -5.59
CA LEU A 65 3.56 12.21 -4.20
C LEU A 65 2.50 13.28 -3.88
N GLU A 66 2.25 14.18 -4.82
CA GLU A 66 1.22 15.23 -4.73
C GLU A 66 -0.20 14.70 -4.52
N ASN A 67 -0.47 13.48 -5.00
CA ASN A 67 -1.75 12.81 -4.83
C ASN A 67 -1.74 11.86 -3.63
N LEU A 68 -0.64 11.12 -3.41
CA LEU A 68 -0.59 10.12 -2.34
C LEU A 68 -0.61 10.75 -0.95
N ARG A 69 0.14 11.83 -0.74
CA ARG A 69 0.26 12.47 0.57
C ARG A 69 -1.09 12.96 1.13
N PRO A 70 -1.93 13.73 0.41
CA PRO A 70 -3.20 14.18 0.96
C PRO A 70 -4.14 13.01 1.29
N GLU A 71 -4.17 11.95 0.47
CA GLU A 71 -4.99 10.76 0.72
C GLU A 71 -4.55 10.01 1.98
N LEU A 72 -3.24 9.90 2.22
CA LEU A 72 -2.73 9.31 3.46
C LEU A 72 -3.08 10.15 4.70
N GLU A 73 -3.12 11.48 4.57
CA GLU A 73 -3.55 12.35 5.67
C GLU A 73 -5.05 12.24 5.93
N ASP A 74 -5.89 12.08 4.89
CA ASP A 74 -7.35 11.89 5.03
C ASP A 74 -7.70 10.52 5.65
N LEU A 75 -6.94 9.49 5.31
CA LEU A 75 -7.14 8.12 5.80
C LEU A 75 -6.50 7.83 7.17
N LYS A 76 -5.87 8.83 7.81
CA LYS A 76 -5.30 8.66 9.15
C LYS A 76 -6.37 8.23 10.16
N LEU A 77 -6.07 7.21 10.93
CA LEU A 77 -6.92 6.71 12.00
C LEU A 77 -6.60 7.51 13.28
N ASN A 78 -7.63 8.15 13.85
CA ASN A 78 -7.53 8.94 15.09
C ASN A 78 -7.42 8.07 16.34
#